data_AF-A0AAU4E2T6-F1
#
_entry.id   AF-A0AAU4E2T6-F1
#
_cell.length_a   1.000
_cell.length_b   1.000
_cell.length_c   1.000
_cell.angle_alpha   90.00
_cell.angle_beta   90.00
_cell.angle_gamma   90.00
#
_symmetry.space_group_name_H-M   'P 1'
#
loop_
_entity.id
_entity.type
_entity.pdbx_description
1 polymer ?
#
loop_
_entity_poly.entity_id
_entity_poly.type
_entity_poly.pdbx_seq_one_letter_code
_entity_poly.pdbx_strand_id
1 'polypeptide(L)' 'MRTVHELRRKPLGTLSTEDLRVLLLHQESVDVLVPAALTLLEEDPARKATSTPATCSPPC' A
#
# COMPACT_ATOMS: atom_id res chain seq x y z
N MET A 1 -7.63 -1.79 -14.02
CA MET A 1 -6.24 -2.20 -13.79
C MET A 1 -5.35 -1.02 -14.16
N ARG A 2 -4.90 -0.21 -13.19
CA ARG A 2 -3.87 0.81 -13.44
C ARG A 2 -2.51 0.12 -13.37
N THR A 3 -1.64 0.42 -14.33
CA THR A 3 -0.30 -0.20 -14.33
C THR A 3 0.64 0.56 -13.42
N VAL A 4 1.61 -0.13 -12.83
CA VAL A 4 2.71 0.48 -12.06
C VAL A 4 3.32 1.66 -12.81
N HIS A 5 3.46 1.54 -14.13
CA HIS A 5 4.02 2.57 -14.99
C HIS A 5 3.21 3.89 -14.99
N GLU A 6 1.88 3.81 -14.92
CA GLU A 6 1.01 4.99 -14.81
C GLU A 6 1.11 5.63 -13.42
N LEU A 7 1.22 4.81 -12.37
CA LEU A 7 1.30 5.28 -10.99
C LEU A 7 2.61 6.01 -10.69
N ARG A 8 3.74 5.60 -11.30
CA ARG A 8 5.03 6.30 -11.15
C ARG A 8 5.05 7.72 -11.70
N ARG A 9 4.13 8.05 -12.62
CA ARG A 9 4.05 9.39 -13.21
C ARG A 9 3.20 10.35 -12.38
N LYS A 10 2.52 9.84 -11.34
CA LYS A 10 1.71 10.67 -10.46
C LYS A 10 2.55 11.27 -9.33
N PRO A 11 2.28 12.52 -8.93
CA PRO A 11 2.91 13.09 -7.76
C PRO A 11 2.48 12.33 -6.50
N LEU A 12 3.44 12.10 -5.61
CA LEU A 12 3.28 11.27 -4.40
C LEU A 12 2.07 11.68 -3.55
N GLY A 13 1.85 12.99 -3.38
CA GLY A 13 0.72 13.52 -2.58
C GLY A 13 -0.67 13.28 -3.18
N THR A 14 -0.76 12.74 -4.39
CA THR A 14 -2.04 12.41 -5.06
C THR A 14 -2.30 10.91 -5.14
N LEU A 15 -1.35 10.08 -4.69
CA LEU A 15 -1.50 8.64 -4.65
C LEU A 15 -2.47 8.25 -3.53
N SER A 16 -3.43 7.40 -3.85
CA SER A 16 -4.28 6.81 -2.81
C SER A 16 -3.51 5.73 -2.05
N THR A 17 -4.03 5.32 -0.89
CA THR A 17 -3.49 4.20 -0.11
C THR A 17 -3.39 2.91 -0.92
N GLU A 18 -4.34 2.68 -1.84
CA GLU A 18 -4.35 1.52 -2.72
C GLU A 18 -3.27 1.64 -3.81
N ASP A 19 -3.09 2.84 -4.39
CA ASP A 19 -2.03 3.09 -5.39
C ASP A 19 -0.64 2.86 -4.76
N LEU A 20 -0.42 3.32 -3.52
CA LEU A 20 0.81 3.10 -2.76
C LEU A 20 1.05 1.62 -2.48
N ARG A 21 0.00 0.87 -2.12
CA ARG A 21 0.08 -0.57 -1.88
C ARG A 21 0.48 -1.34 -3.13
N VAL A 22 -0.09 -0.98 -4.28
CA VAL A 22 0.28 -1.58 -5.58
C VAL A 22 1.75 -1.33 -5.89
N LEU A 23 2.23 -0.10 -5.71
CA LEU A 23 3.64 0.25 -5.97
C LEU A 23 4.61 -0.48 -5.02
N LEU A 24 4.28 -0.55 -3.72
CA LEU A 24 5.08 -1.29 -2.73
C LEU A 24 5.11 -2.79 -3.03
N LEU A 25 3.99 -3.38 -3.45
CA LEU A 25 3.92 -4.81 -3.78
C LEU A 25 4.78 -5.16 -5.00
N HIS A 26 4.93 -4.24 -5.94
CA HIS A 26 5.79 -4.40 -7.11
C HIS A 26 7.24 -3.98 -6.85
N GLN A 27 7.59 -3.60 -5.61
CA GLN A 27 8.94 -3.15 -5.21
C GLN A 27 9.46 -1.95 -6.01
N GLU A 28 8.57 -1.04 -6.39
CA GLU A 28 8.92 0.10 -7.23
C GLU A 28 9.06 1.37 -6.39
N SER A 29 10.22 2.04 -6.49
CA SER A 29 10.50 3.29 -5.75
C SER A 29 10.33 3.17 -4.23
N VAL A 30 10.62 1.99 -3.67
CA VAL A 30 10.42 1.66 -2.24
C VAL A 30 11.10 2.66 -1.32
N ASP A 31 12.32 3.10 -1.64
CA ASP A 31 13.07 4.07 -0.82
C ASP A 31 12.35 5.41 -0.64
N VAL A 32 11.49 5.78 -1.59
CA VAL A 32 10.70 7.01 -1.56
C VAL A 32 9.29 6.76 -1.01
N LEU A 33 8.73 5.59 -1.28
CA LEU A 33 7.36 5.24 -0.89
C LEU A 33 7.23 4.78 0.56
N VAL A 34 8.27 4.16 1.14
CA VAL A 34 8.28 3.74 2.53
C VAL A 34 8.11 4.91 3.50
N PRO A 35 8.90 6.01 3.42
CA PRO A 35 8.69 7.14 4.32
C PRO A 35 7.31 7.80 4.09
N ALA A 36 6.83 7.88 2.84
CA ALA A 36 5.50 8.44 2.55
C ALA A 36 4.36 7.57 3.12
N ALA A 37 4.45 6.25 3.00
CA ALA A 37 3.50 5.31 3.58
C ALA A 37 3.55 5.34 5.11
N LEU A 38 4.74 5.51 5.69
CA LEU A 38 4.91 5.65 7.14
C LEU A 38 4.22 6.92 7.66
N THR A 39 4.39 8.07 7.01
CA THR A 39 3.67 9.30 7.38
C THR A 39 2.15 9.11 7.37
N LEU A 40 1.62 8.41 6.36
CA LEU A 40 0.18 8.13 6.29
C LEU A 40 -0.29 7.17 7.40
N LEU A 41 0.56 6.24 7.83
CA LEU A 41 0.29 5.33 8.96
C LEU A 41 0.41 6.04 10.31
N GLU A 42 1.31 7.01 10.44
CA GLU A 42 1.43 7.85 11.63
C GLU A 42 0.19 8.73 11.83
N GLU A 43 -0.37 9.26 10.73
CA GLU A 43 -1.60 10.06 10.76
C GLU A 43 -2.85 9.21 11.09
N ASP A 44 -2.91 7.99 10.56
CA ASP A 44 -4.01 7.05 10.82
C ASP A 44 -3.50 5.60 10.85
N PRO A 45 -3.22 5.06 12.03
CA PRO A 45 -2.69 3.69 12.17
C PRO A 45 -3.73 2.62 11.84
N ALA A 46 -5.02 2.98 11.75
CA ALA A 46 -6.08 2.09 11.33
C ALA A 46 -6.31 2.11 9.80
N ARG A 47 -5.48 2.83 9.02
CA ARG A 47 -5.44 2.72 7.55
C ARG A 47 -5.12 1.28 7.18
N LYS A 48 -6.20 0.55 6.92
CA LYS A 48 -6.24 -0.89 7.05
C LYS A 48 -5.28 -1.58 6.09
N ALA A 49 -4.17 -2.06 6.65
CA ALA A 49 -3.67 -3.38 6.30
C ALA A 49 -4.79 -4.38 6.62
N THR A 50 -5.57 -4.76 5.60
CA THR A 50 -6.51 -5.87 5.75
C THR A 50 -5.71 -7.17 5.74
N SER A 51 -4.91 -7.38 6.78
CA SER A 51 -4.66 -8.73 7.24
C SER A 51 -6.00 -9.20 7.80
N THR A 52 -6.86 -9.74 6.95
CA THR A 52 -7.63 -10.89 7.41
C THR A 52 -6.55 -11.84 7.92
N PRO A 53 -6.43 -12.10 9.23
CA PRO A 53 -5.68 -13.29 9.63
C PRO A 53 -6.29 -14.39 8.78
N ALA A 54 -5.45 -15.17 8.10
CA ALA A 54 -5.92 -16.39 7.49
C ALA A 54 -6.70 -17.10 8.60
N THR A 55 -8.02 -17.07 8.49
CA THR A 55 -8.86 -17.91 9.34
C THR A 55 -8.49 -19.28 8.85
N CYS A 56 -7.49 -19.88 9.49
CA CYS A 56 -7.41 -21.32 9.56
C CYS A 56 -8.76 -21.74 10.11
N SER A 57 -9.69 -22.03 9.22
CA SER A 57 -10.78 -22.94 9.50
C SER A 57 -10.17 -24.34 9.51
N PRO A 58 -10.08 -25.00 10.67
CA PRO A 58 -10.71 -26.30 10.80
C PRO A 58 -12.21 -26.04 11.06
N PRO A 59 -13.13 -26.89 10.58
CA PRO A 59 -13.23 -28.24 11.13
C PRO A 59 -13.57 -29.35 10.12
N CYS A 60 -13.22 -30.58 10.54
CA CYS A 60 -13.50 -31.91 9.97
C CYS A 60 -12.57 -32.40 8.86
#